data_AF-A0A561V484-F1
#
_entry.id   AF-A0A561V484-F1
#
_cell.length_a   1.000
_cell.length_b   1.000
_cell.length_c   1.000
_cell.angle_alpha   90.00
_cell.angle_beta   90.00
_cell.angle_gamma   90.00
#
_symmetry.space_group_name_H-M   'P 1'
#
loop_
_entity.id
_entity.type
_entity.pdbx_description
1 polymer ?
#
loop_
_entity_poly.entity_id
_entity_poly.type
_entity_poly.pdbx_seq_one_letter_code
_entity_poly.pdbx_strand_id
1 'polypeptide(L)'
;MMHNMDGSVWAGLAGTLVGTTIGGGLSIWASVVTQNRQTKTTRDLRIEEKAEASANEAITQLYVIKQRAHDFPQERGGWEAWQKELGRLAAEMEPAVLRLRDDALRERIEEVLGYMDMIYELTDYTAHGGSLMLPSEVCRYGLDCLGAAVRNRPLPAPSQALLKAREIDAFEQERMAIVREEADRYASLEPGESSP
;
A
#
# COMPACT_ATOMS: atom_id res chain seq x y z
N MET A 1 -13.63 79.57 60.25
CA MET A 1 -14.90 78.80 60.19
C MET A 1 -14.76 77.83 59.03
N MET A 2 -14.15 76.65 59.17
CA MET A 2 -14.53 75.46 59.96
C MET A 2 -15.93 74.91 59.65
N HIS A 3 -15.90 73.72 59.06
CA HIS A 3 -16.84 72.58 59.09
C HIS A 3 -18.26 72.74 58.51
N ASN A 4 -18.55 71.99 57.43
CA ASN A 4 -19.08 70.62 57.56
C ASN A 4 -19.00 69.85 56.23
N MET A 5 -18.43 68.65 56.29
CA MET A 5 -18.71 67.55 55.37
C MET A 5 -19.96 66.83 55.89
N ASP A 6 -20.83 66.38 55.00
CA ASP A 6 -21.24 64.97 54.86
C ASP A 6 -22.60 64.83 54.17
N GLY A 7 -22.68 63.80 53.32
CA GLY A 7 -23.95 63.16 53.01
C GLY A 7 -24.38 63.24 51.56
N SER A 8 -23.81 62.37 50.71
CA SER A 8 -24.57 61.43 49.87
C SER A 8 -23.68 60.82 48.78
N VAL A 9 -22.82 59.91 49.23
CA VAL A 9 -22.46 58.73 48.42
C VAL A 9 -23.76 57.93 48.20
N TRP A 10 -23.89 57.29 47.02
CA TRP A 10 -24.89 56.24 46.66
C TRP A 10 -26.08 56.60 45.75
N ALA A 11 -25.83 57.24 44.60
CA ALA A 11 -26.76 57.15 43.47
C ALA A 11 -26.00 57.12 42.14
N GLY A 12 -25.71 55.91 41.64
CA GLY A 12 -25.07 55.77 40.32
C GLY A 12 -24.44 54.42 39.99
N LEU A 13 -24.76 53.35 40.72
CA LEU A 13 -24.28 51.99 40.46
C LEU A 13 -25.46 51.01 40.34
N ALA A 14 -26.44 51.38 39.52
CA ALA A 14 -27.55 50.52 39.16
C ALA A 14 -27.81 50.69 37.65
N GLY A 15 -27.19 49.84 36.82
CA GLY A 15 -27.42 49.95 35.38
C GLY A 15 -26.66 49.04 34.42
N THR A 16 -25.89 48.04 34.86
CA THR A 16 -25.24 47.09 33.92
C THR A 16 -25.12 45.68 34.50
N LEU A 17 -26.24 45.06 34.84
CA LEU A 17 -26.27 43.64 35.22
C LEU A 17 -27.54 42.91 34.76
N VAL A 18 -27.97 43.19 33.53
CA VAL A 18 -28.98 42.37 32.83
C VAL A 18 -28.53 42.18 31.39
N GLY A 19 -27.94 41.03 31.08
CA GLY A 19 -27.53 40.73 29.70
C GLY A 19 -26.58 39.53 29.49
N THR A 20 -26.26 38.73 30.50
CA THR A 20 -25.29 37.62 30.36
C THR A 20 -25.80 36.31 30.96
N THR A 21 -26.98 35.84 30.53
CA THR A 21 -27.42 34.47 30.88
C THR A 21 -28.05 33.69 29.74
N ILE A 22 -28.09 34.22 28.51
CA ILE A 22 -28.50 33.47 27.31
C ILE A 22 -27.35 33.48 26.30
N GLY A 23 -26.26 32.79 26.62
CA GLY A 23 -25.08 32.70 25.74
C GLY A 23 -24.14 31.53 26.06
N GLY A 24 -24.17 31.02 27.29
CA GLY A 24 -23.31 29.90 27.71
C GLY A 24 -23.68 28.54 27.09
N GLY A 25 -24.97 28.29 26.83
CA GLY A 25 -25.45 26.98 26.35
C GLY A 25 -25.11 26.67 24.88
N LEU A 26 -25.16 27.69 24.00
CA LEU A 26 -24.79 27.54 22.58
C LEU A 26 -23.28 27.45 22.38
N SER A 27 -22.49 28.03 23.29
CA SER A 27 -21.03 28.03 23.23
C SER A 27 -20.43 26.63 23.42
N ILE A 28 -21.06 25.81 24.28
CA ILE A 28 -20.59 24.43 24.54
C ILE A 28 -20.89 23.51 23.35
N TRP A 29 -22.08 23.64 22.73
CA TRP A 29 -22.43 22.86 21.54
C TRP A 29 -21.60 23.27 20.30
N ALA A 30 -21.33 24.57 20.12
CA ALA A 30 -20.45 25.06 19.06
C ALA A 30 -19.01 24.54 19.23
N SER A 31 -18.47 24.53 20.45
CA SER A 31 -17.15 23.98 20.73
C SER A 31 -17.08 22.47 20.49
N VAL A 32 -18.08 21.69 20.92
CA VAL A 32 -18.10 20.22 20.68
C VAL A 32 -18.21 19.89 19.19
N VAL A 33 -19.03 20.62 18.42
CA VAL A 33 -19.15 20.42 16.97
C VAL A 33 -17.87 20.81 16.24
N THR A 34 -17.23 21.91 16.65
CA THR A 34 -15.98 22.38 16.04
C THR A 34 -14.81 21.46 16.40
N GLN A 35 -14.74 20.97 17.64
CA GLN A 35 -13.75 20.02 18.12
C GLN A 35 -13.90 18.65 17.45
N ASN A 36 -15.14 18.20 17.19
CA ASN A 36 -15.42 16.99 16.41
C ASN A 36 -15.03 17.13 14.93
N ARG A 37 -15.19 18.32 14.33
CA ARG A 37 -14.72 18.58 12.97
C ARG A 37 -13.19 18.62 12.92
N GLN A 38 -12.55 19.31 13.86
CA GLN A 38 -11.08 19.38 13.96
C GLN A 38 -10.45 18.00 14.19
N THR A 39 -11.02 17.17 15.07
CA THR A 39 -10.51 15.80 15.29
C THR A 39 -10.70 14.89 14.09
N LYS A 40 -11.77 15.05 13.31
CA LYS A 40 -11.92 14.35 12.02
C LYS A 40 -10.84 14.79 11.04
N THR A 41 -10.65 16.09 10.84
CA THR A 41 -9.61 16.61 9.95
C THR A 41 -8.20 16.18 10.36
N THR A 42 -7.85 16.21 11.66
CA THR A 42 -6.55 15.72 12.12
C THR A 42 -6.37 14.22 11.89
N ARG A 43 -7.43 13.41 12.05
CA ARG A 43 -7.36 11.97 11.76
C ARG A 43 -7.17 11.72 10.27
N ASP A 44 -7.92 12.41 9.43
CA ASP A 44 -7.85 12.27 7.98
C ASP A 44 -6.47 12.67 7.45
N LEU A 45 -5.92 13.80 7.94
CA LEU A 45 -4.55 14.23 7.64
C LEU A 45 -3.52 13.18 8.06
N ARG A 46 -3.63 12.61 9.27
CA ARG A 46 -2.71 11.56 9.72
C ARG A 46 -2.82 10.27 8.91
N ILE A 47 -4.00 9.93 8.43
CA ILE A 47 -4.22 8.77 7.57
C ILE A 47 -3.57 9.02 6.20
N GLU A 48 -3.75 10.23 5.66
CA GLU A 48 -3.14 10.65 4.40
C GLU A 48 -1.61 10.67 4.49
N GLU A 49 -1.03 11.28 5.52
CA GLU A 49 0.42 11.27 5.78
C GLU A 49 0.98 9.85 5.87
N LYS A 50 0.29 8.94 6.56
CA LYS A 50 0.70 7.53 6.67
C LYS A 50 0.61 6.80 5.34
N ALA A 51 -0.41 7.09 4.53
CA ALA A 51 -0.59 6.48 3.22
C ALA A 51 0.52 6.95 2.27
N GLU A 52 0.84 8.25 2.27
CA GLU A 52 1.92 8.82 1.48
C GLU A 52 3.30 8.27 1.90
N ALA A 53 3.55 8.18 3.21
CA ALA A 53 4.77 7.56 3.73
C ALA A 53 4.89 6.09 3.28
N SER A 54 3.80 5.34 3.31
CA SER A 54 3.78 3.94 2.87
C SER A 54 4.02 3.83 1.36
N ALA A 55 3.48 4.75 0.55
CA ALA A 55 3.75 4.79 -0.89
C ALA A 55 5.22 5.12 -1.19
N ASN A 56 5.84 6.04 -0.46
CA ASN A 56 7.26 6.37 -0.61
C ASN A 56 8.19 5.23 -0.18
N GLU A 57 7.83 4.52 0.88
CA GLU A 57 8.50 3.29 1.31
C GLU A 57 8.40 2.21 0.22
N ALA A 58 7.20 1.95 -0.31
CA ALA A 58 6.97 1.01 -1.40
C ALA A 58 7.78 1.36 -2.67
N ILE A 59 7.87 2.65 -3.04
CA ILE A 59 8.70 3.11 -4.17
C ILE A 59 10.17 2.76 -3.94
N THR A 60 10.68 3.03 -2.73
CA THR A 60 12.09 2.79 -2.39
C THR A 60 12.42 1.30 -2.46
N GLN A 61 11.58 0.46 -1.86
CA GLN A 61 11.79 -0.99 -1.85
C GLN A 61 11.65 -1.60 -3.25
N LEU A 62 10.61 -1.22 -4.01
CA LEU A 62 10.43 -1.71 -5.38
C LEU A 62 11.55 -1.28 -6.32
N TYR A 63 12.13 -0.10 -6.09
CA TYR A 63 13.30 0.33 -6.83
C TYR A 63 14.52 -0.55 -6.55
N VAL A 64 14.74 -0.96 -5.29
CA VAL A 64 15.79 -1.92 -4.93
C VAL A 64 15.53 -3.27 -5.61
N ILE A 65 14.31 -3.80 -5.55
CA ILE A 65 13.93 -5.04 -6.23
C ILE A 65 14.23 -4.94 -7.73
N LYS A 66 13.81 -3.84 -8.37
CA LYS A 66 14.09 -3.59 -9.79
C LYS A 66 15.58 -3.62 -10.13
N GLN A 67 16.42 -2.97 -9.31
CA GLN A 67 17.87 -2.96 -9.49
C GLN A 67 18.45 -4.36 -9.36
N ARG A 68 18.05 -5.10 -8.32
CA ARG A 68 18.50 -6.49 -8.13
C ARG A 68 18.03 -7.42 -9.24
N ALA A 69 16.81 -7.22 -9.73
CA ALA A 69 16.27 -7.96 -10.87
C ALA A 69 17.03 -7.66 -12.16
N HIS A 70 17.59 -6.46 -12.30
CA HIS A 70 18.46 -6.11 -13.43
C HIS A 70 19.86 -6.71 -13.30
N ASP A 71 20.39 -6.80 -12.08
CA ASP A 71 21.73 -7.35 -11.77
C ASP A 71 21.75 -8.89 -11.81
N PHE A 72 21.28 -9.46 -12.92
CA PHE A 72 21.16 -10.89 -13.11
C PHE A 72 22.52 -11.61 -13.08
N PRO A 73 22.69 -12.70 -12.29
CA PRO A 73 23.94 -13.44 -12.21
C PRO A 73 24.25 -14.18 -13.52
N GLN A 74 25.42 -13.89 -14.10
CA GLN A 74 25.91 -14.56 -15.32
C GLN A 74 26.29 -16.03 -15.06
N GLU A 75 26.69 -16.36 -13.82
CA GLU A 75 27.07 -17.71 -13.43
C GLU A 75 25.86 -18.49 -12.92
N ARG A 76 25.64 -19.69 -13.46
CA ARG A 76 24.52 -20.59 -13.06
C ARG A 76 24.45 -20.84 -11.54
N GLY A 77 25.59 -20.88 -10.85
CA GLY A 77 25.65 -21.10 -9.40
C GLY A 77 25.05 -19.95 -8.58
N GLY A 78 24.90 -18.75 -9.15
CA GLY A 78 24.32 -17.59 -8.47
C GLY A 78 22.81 -17.47 -8.58
N TRP A 79 22.15 -18.29 -9.41
CA TRP A 79 20.73 -18.12 -9.76
C TRP A 79 19.81 -18.34 -8.57
N GLU A 80 20.00 -19.43 -7.83
CA GLU A 80 19.17 -19.76 -6.67
C GLU A 80 19.30 -18.70 -5.57
N ALA A 81 20.52 -18.22 -5.30
CA ALA A 81 20.77 -17.18 -4.32
C ALA A 81 20.12 -15.85 -4.74
N TRP A 82 20.22 -15.49 -6.02
CA TRP A 82 19.60 -14.29 -6.57
C TRP A 82 18.06 -14.35 -6.53
N GLN A 83 17.46 -15.48 -6.91
CA GLN A 83 16.02 -15.69 -6.82
C GLN A 83 15.53 -15.60 -5.37
N LYS A 84 16.21 -16.29 -4.44
CA LYS A 84 15.86 -16.26 -3.02
C LYS A 84 15.96 -14.84 -2.44
N GLU A 85 16.95 -14.09 -2.87
CA GLU A 85 17.11 -12.69 -2.45
C GLU A 85 15.97 -11.81 -2.98
N LEU A 86 15.54 -11.99 -4.23
CA LEU A 86 14.41 -11.25 -4.79
C LEU A 86 13.08 -11.60 -4.11
N GLY A 87 12.82 -12.89 -3.85
CA GLY A 87 11.65 -13.32 -3.08
C GLY A 87 11.67 -12.75 -1.64
N ARG A 88 12.84 -12.73 -0.99
CA ARG A 88 13.00 -12.08 0.33
C ARG A 88 12.66 -10.60 0.28
N LEU A 89 13.19 -9.87 -0.69
CA LEU A 89 12.93 -8.43 -0.86
C LEU A 89 11.46 -8.16 -1.18
N ALA A 90 10.81 -9.00 -1.98
CA ALA A 90 9.39 -8.89 -2.28
C ALA A 90 8.54 -9.10 -1.01
N ALA A 91 8.84 -10.13 -0.21
CA ALA A 91 8.18 -10.39 1.07
C ALA A 91 8.36 -9.24 2.08
N GLU A 92 9.54 -8.61 2.12
CA GLU A 92 9.80 -7.44 2.96
C GLU A 92 8.95 -6.21 2.60
N MET A 93 8.45 -6.16 1.36
CA MET A 93 7.63 -5.08 0.84
C MET A 93 6.13 -5.24 1.13
N GLU A 94 5.66 -6.46 1.40
CA GLU A 94 4.24 -6.74 1.68
C GLU A 94 3.63 -5.82 2.76
N PRO A 95 4.28 -5.55 3.91
CA PRO A 95 3.70 -4.69 4.94
C PRO A 95 3.47 -3.24 4.49
N ALA A 96 4.31 -2.72 3.57
CA ALA A 96 4.14 -1.40 2.99
C ALA A 96 2.97 -1.38 2.00
N VAL A 97 2.81 -2.44 1.21
CA VAL A 97 1.73 -2.60 0.23
C VAL A 97 0.36 -2.69 0.92
N LEU A 98 0.25 -3.46 2.01
CA LEU A 98 -0.98 -3.58 2.81
C LEU A 98 -1.47 -2.24 3.39
N ARG A 99 -0.59 -1.24 3.51
CA ARG A 99 -0.93 0.10 4.02
C ARG A 99 -1.34 1.08 2.92
N LEU A 100 -1.24 0.69 1.65
CA LEU A 100 -1.72 1.52 0.54
C LEU A 100 -3.25 1.67 0.63
N ARG A 101 -3.74 2.91 0.51
CA ARG A 101 -5.18 3.21 0.68
C ARG A 101 -6.03 2.81 -0.52
N ASP A 102 -5.47 2.88 -1.71
CA ASP A 102 -6.16 2.56 -2.97
C ASP A 102 -6.05 1.06 -3.24
N ASP A 103 -7.18 0.36 -3.22
CA ASP A 103 -7.22 -1.10 -3.42
C ASP A 103 -6.79 -1.48 -4.85
N ALA A 104 -7.15 -0.70 -5.86
CA ALA A 104 -6.75 -0.97 -7.25
C ALA A 104 -5.25 -0.76 -7.47
N LEU A 105 -4.64 0.18 -6.74
CA LEU A 105 -3.19 0.29 -6.68
C LEU A 105 -2.59 -0.92 -5.96
N ARG A 106 -3.14 -1.29 -4.80
CA ARG A 106 -2.64 -2.41 -3.99
C ARG A 106 -2.59 -3.70 -4.81
N GLU A 107 -3.71 -4.07 -5.46
CA GLU A 107 -3.82 -5.25 -6.33
C GLU A 107 -2.73 -5.29 -7.41
N ARG A 108 -2.45 -4.15 -8.05
CA ARG A 108 -1.41 -4.07 -9.09
C ARG A 108 0.00 -4.23 -8.55
N ILE A 109 0.26 -3.75 -7.35
CA ILE A 109 1.58 -3.90 -6.72
C ILE A 109 1.74 -5.33 -6.19
N GLU A 110 0.70 -5.93 -5.61
CA GLU A 110 0.67 -7.35 -5.23
C GLU A 110 0.93 -8.25 -6.44
N GLU A 111 0.30 -7.97 -7.59
CA GLU A 111 0.55 -8.68 -8.85
C GLU A 111 2.02 -8.55 -9.29
N VAL A 112 2.60 -7.34 -9.25
CA VAL A 112 4.02 -7.11 -9.56
C VAL A 112 4.95 -7.89 -8.63
N LEU A 113 4.63 -7.96 -7.33
CA LEU A 113 5.41 -8.71 -6.35
C LEU A 113 5.27 -10.22 -6.53
N GLY A 114 4.08 -10.73 -6.84
CA GLY A 114 3.86 -12.16 -7.10
C GLY A 114 4.71 -12.68 -8.27
N TYR A 115 4.96 -11.84 -9.27
CA TYR A 115 5.88 -12.17 -10.36
C TYR A 115 7.35 -12.32 -9.93
N MET A 116 7.76 -11.81 -8.77
CA MET A 116 9.12 -12.03 -8.25
C MET A 116 9.31 -13.46 -7.72
N ASP A 117 8.23 -14.13 -7.31
CA ASP A 117 8.29 -15.54 -6.92
C ASP A 117 8.39 -16.46 -8.16
N MET A 118 7.84 -16.02 -9.29
CA MET A 118 7.87 -16.71 -10.59
C MET A 118 9.06 -16.31 -11.48
N ILE A 119 10.14 -15.80 -10.89
CA ILE A 119 11.19 -15.17 -11.67
C ILE A 119 11.95 -16.14 -12.57
N TYR A 120 12.01 -17.42 -12.19
CA TYR A 120 12.60 -18.46 -13.03
C TYR A 120 11.84 -18.58 -14.35
N GLU A 121 10.52 -18.64 -14.26
CA GLU A 121 9.60 -18.74 -15.40
C GLU A 121 9.68 -17.50 -16.28
N LEU A 122 9.78 -16.31 -15.68
CA LEU A 122 9.93 -15.06 -16.44
C LEU A 122 11.26 -14.93 -17.19
N THR A 123 12.31 -15.62 -16.74
CA THR A 123 13.68 -15.52 -17.29
C THR A 123 14.04 -16.64 -18.27
N ASP A 124 13.55 -17.87 -18.06
CA ASP A 124 13.95 -19.06 -18.83
C ASP A 124 13.09 -19.32 -20.09
N TYR A 125 11.89 -18.71 -20.20
CA TYR A 125 10.93 -19.01 -21.26
C TYR A 125 11.16 -18.27 -22.59
N THR A 126 12.29 -18.55 -23.24
CA THR A 126 12.60 -18.01 -24.58
C THR A 126 11.54 -18.36 -25.65
N ALA A 127 10.79 -19.46 -25.49
CA ALA A 127 9.73 -19.86 -26.41
C ALA A 127 8.43 -19.02 -26.30
N HIS A 128 8.18 -18.40 -25.15
CA HIS A 128 6.95 -17.61 -24.88
C HIS A 128 7.27 -16.13 -24.56
N GLY A 129 8.44 -15.65 -24.99
CA GLY A 129 8.81 -14.24 -24.85
C GLY A 129 9.35 -13.84 -23.47
N GLY A 130 9.75 -14.81 -22.65
CA GLY A 130 10.55 -14.60 -21.44
C GLY A 130 11.86 -13.88 -21.76
N SER A 131 12.31 -13.07 -20.81
CA SER A 131 13.51 -12.24 -20.97
C SER A 131 14.15 -11.97 -19.62
N LEU A 132 15.49 -11.94 -19.59
CA LEU A 132 16.25 -11.51 -18.40
C LEU A 132 15.87 -10.11 -17.93
N MET A 133 15.34 -9.26 -18.83
CA MET A 133 14.90 -7.91 -18.50
C MET A 133 13.47 -7.83 -18.01
N LEU A 134 12.65 -8.87 -18.26
CA LEU A 134 11.21 -8.86 -17.99
C LEU A 134 10.90 -8.58 -16.51
N PRO A 135 11.55 -9.21 -15.50
CA PRO A 135 11.28 -8.90 -14.10
C PRO A 135 11.54 -7.42 -13.74
N SER A 136 12.62 -6.84 -14.26
CA SER A 136 12.95 -5.42 -14.05
C SER A 136 11.93 -4.48 -14.73
N GLU A 137 11.41 -4.86 -15.89
CA GLU A 137 10.38 -4.11 -16.60
C GLU A 137 9.00 -4.19 -15.91
N VAL A 138 8.67 -5.34 -15.32
CA VAL A 138 7.47 -5.50 -14.47
C VAL A 138 7.58 -4.62 -13.23
N CYS A 139 8.74 -4.61 -12.55
CA CYS A 139 8.97 -3.69 -11.43
C CYS A 139 8.88 -2.22 -11.85
N ARG A 140 9.36 -1.86 -13.06
CA ARG A 140 9.21 -0.50 -13.61
C ARG A 140 7.73 -0.10 -13.73
N TYR A 141 6.86 -1.00 -14.16
CA TYR A 141 5.42 -0.72 -14.20
C TYR A 141 4.84 -0.47 -12.80
N GLY A 142 5.24 -1.25 -11.78
CA GLY A 142 4.83 -0.98 -10.40
C GLY A 142 5.29 0.39 -9.89
N LEU A 143 6.52 0.81 -10.24
CA LEU A 143 7.01 2.17 -9.95
C LEU A 143 6.20 3.25 -10.66
N ASP A 144 5.80 3.03 -11.91
CA ASP A 144 4.94 3.96 -12.65
C ASP A 144 3.56 4.09 -11.98
N CYS A 145 3.00 3.00 -11.46
CA CYS A 145 1.74 3.00 -10.70
C CYS A 145 1.86 3.77 -9.38
N LEU A 146 2.88 3.47 -8.57
CA LEU A 146 3.13 4.18 -7.30
C LEU A 146 3.39 5.67 -7.55
N GLY A 147 4.18 6.00 -8.57
CA GLY A 147 4.44 7.39 -8.95
C GLY A 147 3.21 8.11 -9.50
N ALA A 148 2.27 7.42 -10.15
CA ALA A 148 0.98 8.00 -10.53
C ALA A 148 0.13 8.30 -9.28
N ALA A 149 0.06 7.36 -8.34
CA ALA A 149 -0.69 7.51 -7.10
C ALA A 149 -0.20 8.69 -6.25
N VAL A 150 1.11 8.80 -6.01
CA VAL A 150 1.70 9.94 -5.25
C VAL A 150 1.40 11.29 -5.92
N ARG A 151 1.31 11.33 -7.26
CA ARG A 151 0.98 12.54 -8.02
C ARG A 151 -0.53 12.76 -8.19
N ASN A 152 -1.37 11.95 -7.54
CA ASN A 152 -2.82 11.95 -7.71
C ASN A 152 -3.25 11.88 -9.18
N ARG A 153 -2.56 11.06 -9.98
CA ARG A 153 -2.88 10.80 -11.38
C ARG A 153 -3.58 9.46 -11.53
N PRO A 154 -4.37 9.28 -12.60
CA PRO A 154 -4.93 7.97 -12.93
C PRO A 154 -3.82 6.91 -13.03
N LEU A 155 -4.11 5.70 -12.55
CA LEU A 155 -3.19 4.58 -12.68
C LEU A 155 -2.96 4.27 -14.17
N PRO A 156 -1.70 4.04 -14.59
CA PRO A 156 -1.39 3.78 -16.00
C PRO A 156 -2.05 2.50 -16.50
N ALA A 157 -2.25 2.34 -17.81
CA ALA A 157 -2.67 1.04 -18.35
C ALA A 157 -1.57 -0.02 -18.11
N PRO A 158 -1.92 -1.32 -18.04
CA PRO A 158 -0.95 -2.41 -17.96
C PRO A 158 0.16 -2.25 -19.02
N SER A 159 1.41 -2.38 -18.58
CA SER A 159 2.55 -2.34 -19.49
C SER A 159 2.62 -3.61 -20.33
N GLN A 160 3.29 -3.54 -21.48
CA GLN A 160 3.55 -4.73 -22.30
C GLN A 160 4.32 -5.82 -21.53
N ALA A 161 5.22 -5.41 -20.63
CA ALA A 161 5.94 -6.34 -19.76
C ALA A 161 5.00 -7.06 -18.79
N LEU A 162 4.04 -6.35 -18.18
CA LEU A 162 3.04 -6.97 -17.31
C LEU A 162 2.15 -7.94 -18.08
N LEU A 163 1.70 -7.56 -19.29
CA LEU A 163 0.88 -8.43 -20.13
C LEU A 163 1.61 -9.72 -20.49
N LYS A 164 2.90 -9.64 -20.83
CA LYS A 164 3.74 -10.83 -21.07
C LYS A 164 3.90 -11.69 -19.82
N ALA A 165 4.11 -11.08 -18.66
CA ALA A 165 4.20 -11.82 -17.41
C ALA A 165 2.91 -12.59 -17.10
N ARG A 166 1.74 -11.99 -17.36
CA ARG A 166 0.42 -12.67 -17.27
C ARG A 166 0.30 -13.84 -18.24
N GLU A 167 0.77 -13.69 -19.48
CA GLU A 167 0.74 -14.76 -20.47
C GLU A 167 1.60 -15.96 -20.02
N ILE A 168 2.80 -15.69 -19.48
CA ILE A 168 3.68 -16.73 -18.93
C ILE A 168 3.05 -17.40 -17.71
N ASP A 169 2.48 -16.64 -16.78
CA ASP A 169 1.80 -17.19 -15.60
C ASP A 169 0.59 -18.04 -15.98
N ALA A 170 -0.25 -17.58 -16.90
CA ALA A 170 -1.39 -18.37 -17.39
C ALA A 170 -0.94 -19.70 -18.01
N PHE A 171 0.14 -19.68 -18.81
CA PHE A 171 0.72 -20.90 -19.38
C PHE A 171 1.25 -21.85 -18.30
N GLU A 172 1.92 -21.31 -17.28
CA GLU A 172 2.42 -22.08 -16.16
C GLU A 172 1.32 -22.72 -15.33
N GLN A 173 0.24 -21.99 -15.06
CA GLN A 173 -0.94 -22.51 -14.37
C GLN A 173 -1.59 -23.67 -15.15
N GLU A 174 -1.70 -23.55 -16.47
CA GLU A 174 -2.20 -24.63 -17.33
C GLU A 174 -1.29 -25.86 -17.28
N ARG A 175 0.02 -25.65 -17.39
CA ARG A 175 1.03 -26.73 -17.29
C ARG A 175 0.94 -27.45 -15.95
N MET A 176 0.85 -26.72 -14.85
CA MET A 176 0.74 -27.28 -13.49
C MET A 176 -0.58 -28.02 -13.27
N ALA A 177 -1.67 -27.57 -13.89
CA ALA A 177 -2.95 -28.27 -13.83
C ALA A 177 -2.87 -29.66 -14.49
N ILE A 178 -2.21 -29.77 -15.64
CA ILE A 178 -2.00 -31.07 -16.33
C ILE A 178 -1.16 -32.01 -15.47
N VAL A 179 -0.02 -31.52 -14.94
CA VAL A 179 0.86 -32.34 -14.08
C VAL A 179 0.12 -32.82 -12.84
N ARG A 180 -0.73 -31.98 -12.25
CA ARG A 180 -1.55 -32.35 -11.09
C ARG A 180 -2.57 -33.44 -11.44
N GLU A 181 -3.26 -33.32 -12.58
CA GLU A 181 -4.20 -34.34 -13.04
C GLU A 181 -3.51 -35.68 -13.28
N GLU A 182 -2.32 -35.67 -13.89
CA GLU A 182 -1.53 -36.88 -14.10
C GLU A 182 -1.08 -37.51 -12.77
N ALA A 183 -0.61 -36.69 -11.82
CA ALA A 183 -0.23 -37.16 -10.49
C ALA A 183 -1.41 -37.83 -9.77
N ASP A 184 -2.60 -37.23 -9.82
CA ASP A 184 -3.83 -37.78 -9.24
C ASP A 184 -4.22 -39.10 -9.94
N ARG A 185 -4.06 -39.18 -11.27
CA ARG A 185 -4.30 -40.40 -12.05
C ARG A 185 -3.36 -41.52 -11.63
N TYR A 186 -2.06 -41.25 -11.50
CA TYR A 186 -1.08 -42.26 -11.04
C TYR A 186 -1.36 -42.71 -9.60
N ALA A 187 -1.68 -41.78 -8.69
CA ALA A 187 -2.05 -42.12 -7.32
C ALA A 187 -3.30 -43.02 -7.23
N SER A 188 -4.25 -42.87 -8.16
CA SER A 188 -5.44 -43.74 -8.24
C SER A 188 -5.17 -45.14 -8.80
N LEU A 189 -4.03 -45.32 -9.47
CA LEU A 189 -3.64 -46.57 -10.11
C LEU A 189 -2.73 -47.45 -9.24
N GLU A 190 -2.13 -46.95 -8.16
CA GLU A 190 -1.42 -47.78 -7.18
C GLU A 190 -2.44 -48.62 -6.38
N PRO A 191 -2.67 -49.89 -6.74
CA PRO A 191 -3.58 -50.75 -6.00
C PRO A 191 -2.80 -51.25 -4.81
N GLY A 192 -3.24 -50.90 -3.60
CA GLY A 192 -2.53 -51.18 -2.35
C GLY A 192 -1.66 -52.44 -2.43
N GLU A 193 -0.34 -52.25 -2.48
CA GLU A 193 0.60 -53.27 -2.04
C GLU A 193 0.33 -53.45 -0.55
N SER A 194 -0.68 -54.26 -0.27
CA SER A 194 -0.95 -54.87 1.01
C SER A 194 0.32 -55.60 1.42
N SER A 195 1.04 -55.00 2.37
CA SER A 195 2.17 -55.62 3.05
C SER A 195 1.78 -57.01 3.56
N PRO A 196 2.62 -58.04 3.35
CA PRO A 196 2.51 -59.30 4.08
C PRO A 196 2.85 -59.14 5.57
#